data_AF-A0A2V3ZT53-F1
#
_entry.id   AF-A0A2V3ZT53-F1
#
_cell.length_a   1.000
_cell.length_b   1.000
_cell.length_c   1.000
_cell.angle_alpha   90.00
_cell.angle_beta   90.00
_cell.angle_gamma   90.00
#
_symmetry.space_group_name_H-M   'P 1'
#
loop_
_entity.id
_entity.type
_entity.pdbx_description
1 polymer ?
#
loop_
_entity_poly.entity_id
_entity_poly.type
_entity_poly.pdbx_seq_one_letter_code
_entity_poly.pdbx_strand_id
1 'polypeptide(L)'
;MAFEGSAQKLSVVKSNSVSQNQDDSIKYLLNKEWQYSFESSTYLSQKVYQEIITSSKKRQKNKILKNESDFKEYLKEMFLGTKLLFEEDSITSFLPDQKVKQSWRYFPETHEIVFNTSDSVESNHSKIISLNEQEFSFLGKDSVKITMVPAIQKLDSTHFAKIKDLAVFYGNPSSDIVIVNTQGGPVNELFEDEFISVIRNAELQNQLYVNVHQAQTQNPVEFVNQEFTFEQAKSFDKVSVANLYKVISYFKSQGKQVYVLGISFGAFMTQELIAQYGTDVADAYYIMVGRLDINPEMWNAFSEGKNGMFLHKANNEFKIKLKKQKDILDRNMSKLAAGLGHNRYTSKLKACKNLSKVTYVFGTTDEQVGSLNEKEVQFLKERKAKVISVDKGTHNSAINEGIKLLKDINNEPNNSNSSWLRSRSNPEFMQL
;
A
#
# COMPACT_ATOMS: atom_id res chain seq x y z
N MET A 1 46.92 18.71 45.14
CA MET A 1 46.74 17.33 44.64
C MET A 1 46.18 17.44 43.24
N ALA A 2 47.06 17.35 42.25
CA ALA A 2 46.72 17.33 40.83
C ALA A 2 46.60 15.86 40.41
N PHE A 3 45.57 15.55 39.61
CA PHE A 3 45.51 14.32 38.84
C PHE A 3 45.43 14.74 37.37
N GLU A 4 46.59 14.74 36.72
CA GLU A 4 46.72 14.68 35.27
C GLU A 4 46.42 13.24 34.84
N GLY A 5 45.33 13.07 34.08
CA GLY A 5 44.98 11.81 33.42
C GLY A 5 45.18 11.94 31.92
N SER A 6 46.15 11.21 31.40
CA SER A 6 46.61 11.19 30.01
C SER A 6 45.50 10.87 29.00
N ALA A 7 45.26 11.80 28.07
CA ALA A 7 44.51 11.53 26.85
C ALA A 7 45.37 10.70 25.88
N GLN A 8 45.09 9.41 25.77
CA GLN A 8 45.60 8.60 24.67
C GLN A 8 44.95 9.09 23.36
N LYS A 9 45.76 9.70 22.49
CA LYS A 9 45.40 9.97 21.10
C LYS A 9 45.15 8.64 20.40
N LEU A 10 43.88 8.33 20.13
CA LEU A 10 43.48 7.33 19.13
C LEU A 10 44.07 7.77 17.77
N SER A 11 45.01 7.00 17.25
CA SER A 11 45.49 7.16 15.89
C SER A 11 44.33 6.86 14.93
N VAL A 12 43.91 7.87 14.19
CA VAL A 12 43.04 7.70 13.03
C VAL A 12 43.84 6.91 12.00
N VAL A 13 43.65 5.58 12.00
CA VAL A 13 44.07 4.73 10.89
C VAL A 13 43.29 5.24 9.68
N LYS A 14 43.99 5.88 8.73
CA LYS A 14 43.46 6.16 7.41
C LYS A 14 43.11 4.81 6.78
N SER A 15 41.86 4.40 6.89
CA SER A 15 41.34 3.25 6.16
C SER A 15 41.48 3.58 4.68
N ASN A 16 42.23 2.76 3.95
CA ASN A 16 42.21 2.79 2.50
C ASN A 16 40.74 2.67 2.07
N SER A 17 40.26 3.70 1.38
CA SER A 17 38.92 3.70 0.79
C SER A 17 38.80 2.49 -0.14
N VAL A 18 37.61 1.89 -0.17
CA VAL A 18 37.23 0.71 -0.98
C VAL A 18 37.37 0.95 -2.51
N SER A 19 37.95 2.07 -2.93
CA SER A 19 37.73 2.69 -4.24
C SER A 19 38.67 2.29 -5.36
N GLN A 20 39.39 1.16 -5.31
CA GLN A 20 40.25 0.77 -6.46
C GLN A 20 40.14 -0.69 -6.95
N ASN A 21 39.47 -1.58 -6.23
CA ASN A 21 39.08 -2.90 -6.75
C ASN A 21 37.63 -3.13 -6.33
N GLN A 22 36.68 -2.58 -7.10
CA GLN A 22 35.27 -2.93 -6.92
C GLN A 22 35.12 -4.41 -7.21
N ASP A 23 35.05 -5.21 -6.15
CA ASP A 23 34.67 -6.61 -6.27
C ASP A 23 33.25 -6.65 -6.84
N ASP A 24 33.13 -7.27 -8.03
CA ASP A 24 31.87 -7.50 -8.72
C ASP A 24 30.82 -8.19 -7.83
N SER A 25 31.25 -8.84 -6.75
CA SER A 25 30.38 -9.51 -5.77
C SER A 25 29.42 -8.55 -5.04
N ILE A 26 29.80 -7.28 -4.82
CA ILE A 26 28.96 -6.33 -4.06
C ILE A 26 28.26 -5.27 -4.91
N LYS A 27 28.43 -5.28 -6.23
CA LYS A 27 27.85 -4.25 -7.11
C LYS A 27 26.33 -4.13 -7.02
N TYR A 28 25.65 -5.24 -6.69
CA TYR A 28 24.19 -5.23 -6.53
C TYR A 28 23.75 -4.51 -5.25
N LEU A 29 24.61 -4.48 -4.23
CA LEU A 29 24.34 -3.88 -2.93
C LEU A 29 24.38 -2.35 -3.00
N LEU A 30 25.37 -1.82 -3.72
CA LEU A 30 25.70 -0.40 -3.76
C LEU A 30 24.65 0.45 -4.50
N ASN A 31 24.47 1.69 -4.04
CA ASN A 31 23.63 2.72 -4.66
C ASN A 31 22.17 2.31 -4.88
N LYS A 32 21.69 1.39 -4.04
CA LYS A 32 20.34 0.86 -4.06
C LYS A 32 19.77 0.89 -2.66
N GLU A 33 18.52 1.36 -2.55
CA GLU A 33 17.76 1.21 -1.31
C GLU A 33 17.28 -0.24 -1.18
N TRP A 34 17.54 -0.84 -0.02
CA TRP A 34 17.11 -2.16 0.39
C TRP A 34 16.12 -2.05 1.54
N GLN A 35 15.16 -2.95 1.63
CA GLN A 35 14.23 -3.05 2.76
C GLN A 35 14.13 -4.50 3.23
N TYR A 36 13.76 -4.73 4.48
CA TYR A 36 13.55 -6.09 4.97
C TYR A 36 12.40 -6.77 4.21
N SER A 37 12.59 -8.03 3.84
CA SER A 37 11.51 -8.89 3.33
C SER A 37 10.41 -9.06 4.38
N PHE A 38 9.20 -9.44 3.96
CA PHE A 38 8.07 -9.67 4.87
C PHE A 38 8.39 -10.69 5.98
N GLU A 39 9.00 -11.81 5.60
CA GLU A 39 9.41 -12.87 6.53
C GLU A 39 10.44 -12.36 7.54
N SER A 40 11.45 -11.63 7.06
CA SER A 40 12.50 -11.08 7.94
C SER A 40 11.96 -9.99 8.87
N SER A 41 11.09 -9.10 8.38
CA SER A 41 10.43 -8.09 9.21
C SER A 41 9.56 -8.73 10.29
N THR A 42 8.88 -9.83 9.97
CA THR A 42 8.07 -10.59 10.94
C THR A 42 8.94 -11.26 11.99
N TYR A 43 10.05 -11.87 11.59
CA TYR A 43 11.00 -12.46 12.53
C TYR A 43 11.63 -11.40 13.44
N LEU A 44 12.14 -10.30 12.86
CA LEU A 44 12.80 -9.23 13.61
C LEU A 44 11.84 -8.53 14.57
N SER A 45 10.59 -8.30 14.17
CA SER A 45 9.58 -7.68 15.04
C SER A 45 9.27 -8.55 16.26
N GLN A 46 9.17 -9.87 16.08
CA GLN A 46 8.97 -10.81 17.19
C GLN A 46 10.18 -10.84 18.13
N LYS A 47 11.41 -10.84 17.58
CA LYS A 47 12.63 -10.82 18.38
C LYS A 47 12.73 -9.56 19.23
N VAL A 48 12.57 -8.40 18.61
CA VAL A 48 12.59 -7.10 19.32
C VAL A 48 11.47 -7.02 20.35
N TYR A 49 10.28 -7.52 20.04
CA TYR A 49 9.19 -7.62 21.01
C TYR A 49 9.62 -8.39 22.26
N GLN A 50 10.24 -9.57 22.10
CA GLN A 50 10.67 -10.38 23.24
C GLN A 50 11.77 -9.69 24.06
N GLU A 51 12.73 -9.05 23.40
CA GLU A 51 13.77 -8.27 24.08
C GLU A 51 13.18 -7.10 24.88
N ILE A 52 12.23 -6.37 24.31
CA ILE A 52 11.51 -5.27 24.99
C ILE A 52 10.74 -5.82 26.20
N ILE A 53 9.98 -6.90 26.05
CA ILE A 53 9.20 -7.49 27.16
C ILE A 53 10.11 -8.01 28.28
N THR A 54 11.29 -8.53 27.93
CA THR A 54 12.25 -9.08 28.88
C THR A 54 12.98 -7.99 29.65
N SER A 55 13.33 -6.88 28.99
CA SER A 55 14.02 -5.74 29.59
C SER A 55 13.10 -4.71 30.26
N SER A 56 11.80 -4.72 29.95
CA SER A 56 10.83 -3.74 30.46
C SER A 56 10.50 -3.89 31.94
N LYS A 57 10.37 -2.76 32.64
CA LYS A 57 9.82 -2.72 34.00
C LYS A 57 8.38 -3.25 34.01
N LYS A 58 7.96 -3.91 35.12
CA LYS A 58 6.63 -4.56 35.27
C LYS A 58 5.45 -3.71 34.78
N ARG A 59 5.42 -2.42 35.11
CA ARG A 59 4.33 -1.51 34.68
C ARG A 59 4.28 -1.31 33.16
N GLN A 60 5.43 -1.12 32.50
CA GLN A 60 5.52 -0.96 31.05
C GLN A 60 5.18 -2.26 30.33
N LYS A 61 5.76 -3.38 30.80
CA LYS A 61 5.44 -4.73 30.30
C LYS A 61 3.94 -4.99 30.30
N ASN A 62 3.24 -4.71 31.40
CA ASN A 62 1.80 -4.89 31.49
C ASN A 62 1.02 -3.99 30.52
N LYS A 63 1.51 -2.79 30.19
CA LYS A 63 0.89 -1.92 29.20
C LYS A 63 1.04 -2.49 27.79
N ILE A 64 2.23 -3.00 27.46
CA ILE A 64 2.51 -3.63 26.15
C ILE A 64 1.67 -4.90 26.00
N LEU A 65 1.64 -5.78 27.00
CA LEU A 65 0.89 -7.04 26.96
C LEU A 65 -0.62 -6.85 26.75
N LYS A 66 -1.19 -5.74 27.23
CA LYS A 66 -2.61 -5.43 26.98
C LYS A 66 -2.92 -5.16 25.51
N ASN A 67 -1.92 -4.71 24.74
CA ASN A 67 -2.04 -4.36 23.33
C ASN A 67 -0.99 -5.13 22.50
N GLU A 68 -0.75 -6.40 22.83
CA GLU A 68 0.36 -7.18 22.26
C GLU A 68 0.29 -7.25 20.73
N SER A 69 -0.89 -7.52 20.17
CA SER A 69 -1.09 -7.63 18.72
C SER A 69 -0.73 -6.33 18.00
N ASP A 70 -1.29 -5.21 18.46
CA ASP A 70 -1.06 -3.90 17.86
C ASP A 70 0.42 -3.49 17.94
N PHE A 71 1.07 -3.79 19.07
CA PHE A 71 2.48 -3.46 19.25
C PHE A 71 3.39 -4.32 18.37
N LYS A 72 3.08 -5.61 18.18
CA LYS A 72 3.81 -6.48 17.24
C LYS A 72 3.63 -6.02 15.79
N GLU A 73 2.42 -5.64 15.41
CA GLU A 73 2.17 -5.12 14.06
C GLU A 73 2.91 -3.80 13.83
N TYR A 74 2.90 -2.90 14.82
CA TYR A 74 3.70 -1.67 14.77
C TYR A 74 5.18 -1.94 14.54
N LEU A 75 5.77 -2.90 15.29
CA LEU A 75 7.18 -3.27 15.10
C LEU A 75 7.43 -3.87 13.72
N LYS A 76 6.51 -4.70 13.22
CA LYS A 76 6.60 -5.29 11.87
C LYS A 76 6.58 -4.21 10.80
N GLU A 77 5.65 -3.25 10.87
CA GLU A 77 5.55 -2.13 9.94
C GLU A 77 6.79 -1.21 10.02
N MET A 78 7.34 -1.00 11.21
CA MET A 78 8.60 -0.28 11.39
C MET A 78 9.75 -0.96 10.63
N PHE A 79 9.89 -2.29 10.73
CA PHE A 79 10.91 -3.03 9.98
C PHE A 79 10.64 -3.04 8.47
N LEU A 80 9.39 -3.24 8.04
CA LEU A 80 8.99 -3.16 6.63
C LEU A 80 9.26 -1.78 6.03
N GLY A 81 9.09 -0.72 6.82
CA GLY A 81 9.37 0.67 6.46
C GLY A 81 10.84 1.04 6.47
N THR A 82 11.70 0.25 7.13
CA THR A 82 13.13 0.54 7.26
C THR A 82 13.83 0.33 5.93
N LYS A 83 14.53 1.35 5.46
CA LYS A 83 15.37 1.29 4.26
C LYS A 83 16.84 1.38 4.60
N LEU A 84 17.68 0.65 3.88
CA LEU A 84 19.14 0.72 3.95
C LEU A 84 19.71 1.10 2.58
N LEU A 85 20.50 2.16 2.52
CA LEU A 85 21.27 2.55 1.33
C LEU A 85 22.74 2.26 1.60
N PHE A 86 23.33 1.36 0.82
CA PHE A 86 24.76 1.07 0.87
C PHE A 86 25.51 1.98 -0.11
N GLU A 87 26.36 2.83 0.42
CA GLU A 87 27.34 3.66 -0.28
C GLU A 87 28.73 3.03 -0.12
N GLU A 88 29.75 3.50 -0.85
CA GLU A 88 31.08 2.86 -0.89
C GLU A 88 31.75 2.66 0.48
N ASP A 89 31.56 3.59 1.41
CA ASP A 89 32.19 3.60 2.73
C ASP A 89 31.19 3.64 3.89
N SER A 90 29.91 3.69 3.57
CA SER A 90 28.87 3.96 4.55
C SER A 90 27.53 3.36 4.19
N ILE A 91 26.75 3.07 5.22
CA ILE A 91 25.38 2.62 5.10
C ILE A 91 24.51 3.68 5.77
N THR A 92 23.44 4.06 5.08
CA THR A 92 22.43 4.94 5.65
C THR A 92 21.16 4.15 5.91
N SER A 93 20.77 4.07 7.17
CA SER A 93 19.48 3.54 7.60
C SER A 93 18.46 4.67 7.67
N PHE A 94 17.34 4.50 7.00
CA PHE A 94 16.17 5.37 7.07
C PHE A 94 15.10 4.68 7.90
N LEU A 95 15.00 5.09 9.16
CA LEU A 95 13.87 4.78 10.04
C LEU A 95 12.78 5.85 9.81
N PRO A 96 11.52 5.60 10.19
CA PRO A 96 10.40 6.51 9.93
C PRO A 96 10.64 7.96 10.36
N ASP A 97 11.45 8.19 11.39
CA ASP A 97 11.72 9.49 12.00
C ASP A 97 13.22 9.84 12.09
N GLN A 98 14.10 8.95 11.63
CA GLN A 98 15.55 9.08 11.84
C GLN A 98 16.35 8.61 10.64
N LYS A 99 17.43 9.34 10.35
CA LYS A 99 18.46 8.95 9.40
C LYS A 99 19.73 8.66 10.18
N VAL A 100 20.19 7.42 10.15
CA VAL A 100 21.41 6.98 10.85
C VAL A 100 22.42 6.56 9.81
N LYS A 101 23.59 7.20 9.81
CA LYS A 101 24.71 6.85 8.91
C LYS A 101 25.78 6.13 9.71
N GLN A 102 26.22 4.96 9.22
CA GLN A 102 27.23 4.12 9.84
C GLN A 102 28.30 3.75 8.82
N SER A 103 29.50 3.40 9.27
CA SER A 103 30.52 2.87 8.38
C SER A 103 30.36 1.36 8.25
N TRP A 104 30.66 0.82 7.07
CA TRP A 104 30.68 -0.63 6.86
C TRP A 104 31.90 -1.04 6.03
N ARG A 105 32.24 -2.32 6.08
CA ARG A 105 33.24 -2.93 5.19
C ARG A 105 32.78 -4.31 4.74
N TYR A 106 33.12 -4.66 3.51
CA TYR A 106 33.00 -5.99 2.97
C TYR A 106 34.36 -6.71 3.02
N PHE A 107 34.34 -7.98 3.38
CA PHE A 107 35.50 -8.88 3.41
C PHE A 107 35.28 -9.99 2.38
N PRO A 108 35.84 -9.87 1.16
CA PRO A 108 35.65 -10.84 0.08
C PRO A 108 36.05 -12.27 0.46
N GLU A 109 37.10 -12.44 1.26
CA GLU A 109 37.65 -13.74 1.62
C GLU A 109 36.67 -14.56 2.47
N THR A 110 35.91 -13.90 3.33
CA THR A 110 34.95 -14.52 4.24
C THR A 110 33.49 -14.34 3.80
N HIS A 111 33.26 -13.50 2.78
CA HIS A 111 31.93 -13.03 2.38
C HIS A 111 31.17 -12.42 3.56
N GLU A 112 31.84 -11.59 4.36
CA GLU A 112 31.26 -10.92 5.52
C GLU A 112 31.11 -9.42 5.31
N ILE A 113 30.03 -8.87 5.86
CA ILE A 113 29.86 -7.44 6.06
C ILE A 113 30.04 -7.13 7.53
N VAL A 114 30.81 -6.08 7.82
CA VAL A 114 31.02 -5.57 9.17
C VAL A 114 30.48 -4.17 9.28
N PHE A 115 29.60 -3.96 10.25
CA PHE A 115 29.04 -2.64 10.59
C PHE A 115 29.71 -2.10 11.85
N ASN A 116 30.21 -0.86 11.78
CA ASN A 116 30.71 -0.15 12.96
C ASN A 116 29.74 0.97 13.32
N THR A 117 29.15 0.90 14.51
CA THR A 117 28.38 2.01 15.06
C THR A 117 29.33 2.95 15.80
N SER A 118 29.09 4.27 15.74
CA SER A 118 29.96 5.25 16.40
C SER A 118 30.09 5.04 17.91
N ASP A 119 29.10 4.35 18.50
CA ASP A 119 28.89 4.27 19.94
C ASP A 119 29.23 2.87 20.51
N SER A 120 29.52 1.87 19.65
CA SER A 120 29.89 0.52 20.08
C SER A 120 31.36 0.22 19.80
N VAL A 121 32.05 -0.32 20.80
CA VAL A 121 33.38 -0.90 20.62
C VAL A 121 33.30 -2.24 19.87
N GLU A 122 32.13 -2.89 19.91
CA GLU A 122 31.86 -4.15 19.22
C GLU A 122 31.44 -3.91 17.77
N SER A 123 32.11 -4.58 16.84
CA SER A 123 31.75 -4.66 15.42
C SER A 123 30.73 -5.77 15.20
N ASN A 124 29.68 -5.50 14.43
CA ASN A 124 28.70 -6.53 14.07
C ASN A 124 29.11 -7.17 12.75
N HIS A 125 29.46 -8.47 12.78
CA HIS A 125 29.79 -9.26 11.60
C HIS A 125 28.54 -9.98 11.09
N SER A 126 28.33 -9.98 9.78
CA SER A 126 27.21 -10.65 9.13
C SER A 126 27.69 -11.37 7.88
N LYS A 127 27.58 -12.70 7.87
CA LYS A 127 27.96 -13.52 6.72
C LYS A 127 26.89 -13.44 5.64
N ILE A 128 27.27 -13.04 4.43
CA ILE A 128 26.38 -13.00 3.26
C ILE A 128 26.02 -14.44 2.85
N ILE A 129 24.74 -14.70 2.62
CA ILE A 129 24.19 -15.94 2.10
C ILE A 129 23.89 -15.81 0.61
N SER A 130 23.27 -14.70 0.20
CA SER A 130 22.92 -14.41 -1.20
C SER A 130 23.00 -12.91 -1.47
N LEU A 131 23.49 -12.53 -2.65
CA LEU A 131 23.49 -11.15 -3.12
C LEU A 131 23.31 -11.12 -4.64
N ASN A 132 22.15 -10.64 -5.08
CA ASN A 132 21.81 -10.45 -6.49
C ASN A 132 20.88 -9.23 -6.63
N GLU A 133 20.34 -8.98 -7.82
CA GLU A 133 19.49 -7.81 -8.07
C GLU A 133 18.17 -7.81 -7.27
N GLN A 134 17.66 -8.98 -6.91
CA GLN A 134 16.35 -9.18 -6.27
C GLN A 134 16.44 -9.46 -4.77
N GLU A 135 17.57 -9.99 -4.30
CA GLU A 135 17.75 -10.45 -2.92
C GLU A 135 19.14 -10.09 -2.39
N PHE A 136 19.18 -9.58 -1.16
CA PHE A 136 20.35 -9.54 -0.32
C PHE A 136 20.05 -10.25 0.99
N SER A 137 20.72 -11.34 1.30
CA SER A 137 20.51 -12.09 2.54
C SER A 137 21.80 -12.43 3.29
N PHE A 138 21.71 -12.46 4.60
CA PHE A 138 22.84 -12.67 5.51
C PHE A 138 22.42 -13.39 6.80
N LEU A 139 23.38 -13.96 7.53
CA LEU A 139 23.15 -14.55 8.85
C LEU A 139 23.15 -13.46 9.93
N GLY A 140 22.03 -13.34 10.66
CA GLY A 140 21.93 -12.49 11.85
C GLY A 140 22.58 -13.12 13.09
N LYS A 141 22.51 -12.41 14.23
CA LYS A 141 23.14 -12.77 15.53
C LYS A 141 22.83 -14.19 16.02
N ASP A 142 21.67 -14.75 15.67
CA ASP A 142 21.23 -16.07 16.10
C ASP A 142 21.37 -17.12 14.98
N SER A 143 22.20 -16.86 13.97
CA SER A 143 22.33 -17.67 12.76
C SER A 143 21.03 -17.82 11.94
N VAL A 144 20.08 -16.90 12.14
CA VAL A 144 18.85 -16.84 11.33
C VAL A 144 19.13 -16.05 10.05
N LYS A 145 18.68 -16.58 8.91
CA LYS A 145 18.73 -15.88 7.61
C LYS A 145 17.85 -14.64 7.69
N ILE A 146 18.46 -13.47 7.52
CA ILE A 146 17.79 -12.20 7.30
C ILE A 146 17.87 -11.90 5.80
N THR A 147 16.73 -11.60 5.21
CA THR A 147 16.57 -11.33 3.79
C THR A 147 16.04 -9.92 3.60
N MET A 148 16.71 -9.18 2.74
CA MET A 148 16.33 -7.87 2.23
C MET A 148 16.04 -7.96 0.74
N VAL A 149 15.13 -7.11 0.30
CA VAL A 149 14.72 -6.96 -1.10
C VAL A 149 14.89 -5.50 -1.50
N PRO A 150 15.00 -5.19 -2.81
CA PRO A 150 14.97 -3.83 -3.29
C PRO A 150 13.80 -3.05 -2.72
N ALA A 151 14.06 -1.86 -2.17
CA ALA A 151 13.00 -0.98 -1.74
C ALA A 151 12.20 -0.51 -2.95
N ILE A 152 10.88 -0.39 -2.79
CA ILE A 152 10.01 0.15 -3.82
C ILE A 152 10.35 1.63 -3.99
N GLN A 153 10.85 2.00 -5.17
CA GLN A 153 11.26 3.36 -5.47
C GLN A 153 10.10 4.16 -6.07
N LYS A 154 9.98 5.42 -5.66
CA LYS A 154 9.15 6.41 -6.34
C LYS A 154 9.82 6.75 -7.67
N LEU A 155 9.06 6.65 -8.75
CA LEU A 155 9.55 6.91 -10.10
C LEU A 155 9.40 8.38 -10.45
N ASP A 156 10.30 8.87 -11.31
CA ASP A 156 10.13 10.18 -11.93
C ASP A 156 8.91 10.15 -12.88
N SER A 157 7.97 11.06 -12.63
CA SER A 157 6.72 11.14 -13.38
C SER A 157 6.90 11.63 -14.82
N THR A 158 8.07 12.17 -15.18
CA THR A 158 8.39 12.57 -16.57
C THR A 158 8.26 11.43 -17.58
N HIS A 159 8.49 10.19 -17.13
CA HIS A 159 8.32 8.97 -17.95
C HIS A 159 6.86 8.72 -18.35
N PHE A 160 5.93 9.36 -17.63
CA PHE A 160 4.49 9.21 -17.78
C PHE A 160 3.84 10.54 -18.16
N ALA A 161 4.50 11.35 -19.01
CA ALA A 161 4.12 12.73 -19.30
C ALA A 161 2.63 12.99 -19.59
N LYS A 162 1.90 12.03 -20.18
CA LYS A 162 0.46 12.15 -20.48
C LYS A 162 -0.46 12.03 -19.26
N ILE A 163 0.01 11.42 -18.18
CA ILE A 163 -0.77 11.13 -16.97
C ILE A 163 -0.04 11.52 -15.67
N LYS A 164 1.10 12.22 -15.78
CA LYS A 164 1.97 12.58 -14.65
C LYS A 164 1.28 13.39 -13.56
N ASP A 165 0.26 14.18 -13.94
CA ASP A 165 -0.50 15.04 -13.01
C ASP A 165 -1.72 14.32 -12.43
N LEU A 166 -1.97 13.06 -12.84
CA LEU A 166 -3.12 12.26 -12.43
C LEU A 166 -2.75 11.16 -11.43
N ALA A 167 -1.47 10.86 -11.25
CA ALA A 167 -1.03 9.76 -10.40
C ALA A 167 0.42 9.90 -9.95
N VAL A 168 0.77 9.14 -8.91
CA VAL A 168 2.15 8.88 -8.54
C VAL A 168 2.53 7.44 -8.85
N PHE A 169 3.79 7.23 -9.27
CA PHE A 169 4.30 5.99 -9.84
C PHE A 169 5.42 5.41 -8.98
N TYR A 170 5.43 4.08 -8.87
CA TYR A 170 6.35 3.34 -8.04
C TYR A 170 6.75 2.01 -8.69
N GLY A 171 7.91 1.47 -8.31
CA GLY A 171 8.33 0.13 -8.72
C GLY A 171 8.99 0.09 -10.10
N ASN A 172 8.60 -0.83 -10.97
CA ASN A 172 9.29 -1.09 -12.24
C ASN A 172 8.49 -0.57 -13.45
N PRO A 173 8.91 0.52 -14.14
CA PRO A 173 8.20 1.07 -15.30
C PRO A 173 8.13 0.12 -16.51
N SER A 174 9.08 -0.81 -16.60
CA SER A 174 9.16 -1.81 -17.67
C SER A 174 8.27 -3.03 -17.44
N SER A 175 7.60 -3.15 -16.29
CA SER A 175 6.73 -4.28 -15.99
C SER A 175 5.54 -4.38 -16.96
N ASP A 176 5.20 -5.59 -17.39
CA ASP A 176 4.00 -5.87 -18.19
C ASP A 176 2.71 -5.74 -17.37
N ILE A 177 2.82 -5.81 -16.03
CA ILE A 177 1.71 -5.70 -15.09
C ILE A 177 1.74 -4.34 -14.40
N VAL A 178 0.60 -3.67 -14.40
CA VAL A 178 0.37 -2.41 -13.69
C VAL A 178 -0.73 -2.59 -12.66
N ILE A 179 -0.45 -2.24 -11.42
CA ILE A 179 -1.44 -2.19 -10.34
C ILE A 179 -1.83 -0.74 -10.13
N VAL A 180 -3.06 -0.41 -10.49
CA VAL A 180 -3.63 0.93 -10.38
C VAL A 180 -4.51 0.98 -9.14
N ASN A 181 -4.06 1.71 -8.13
CA ASN A 181 -4.77 1.90 -6.88
C ASN A 181 -5.64 3.15 -6.91
N THR A 182 -6.85 2.99 -6.39
CA THR A 182 -7.68 4.10 -5.93
C THR A 182 -7.93 3.91 -4.43
N GLN A 183 -7.38 4.83 -3.64
CA GLN A 183 -7.31 4.72 -2.19
C GLN A 183 -8.67 4.87 -1.50
N GLY A 184 -8.69 4.51 -0.22
CA GLY A 184 -9.79 4.79 0.70
C GLY A 184 -9.98 6.28 1.01
N GLY A 185 -10.89 6.54 1.94
CA GLY A 185 -11.28 7.90 2.33
C GLY A 185 -12.81 8.08 2.23
N PRO A 186 -13.30 9.19 1.65
CA PRO A 186 -12.55 10.25 0.98
C PRO A 186 -11.76 11.11 1.98
N VAL A 187 -10.55 11.50 1.56
CA VAL A 187 -9.60 12.39 2.26
C VAL A 187 -8.92 13.28 1.21
N ASN A 188 -8.42 14.46 1.59
CA ASN A 188 -7.75 15.40 0.68
C ASN A 188 -6.23 15.15 0.53
N GLU A 189 -5.71 14.06 1.07
CA GLU A 189 -4.30 13.68 0.97
C GLU A 189 -4.15 12.37 0.19
N LEU A 190 -3.12 12.30 -0.65
CA LEU A 190 -2.75 11.05 -1.32
C LEU A 190 -1.90 10.20 -0.36
N PHE A 191 -2.39 9.04 0.04
CA PHE A 191 -1.72 8.17 1.02
C PHE A 191 -0.65 7.29 0.36
N GLU A 192 0.50 7.90 0.10
CA GLU A 192 1.62 7.22 -0.55
C GLU A 192 2.22 6.10 0.33
N ASP A 193 2.50 6.39 1.61
CA ASP A 193 3.11 5.41 2.51
C ASP A 193 2.20 4.21 2.81
N GLU A 194 0.89 4.45 2.97
CA GLU A 194 -0.09 3.38 3.17
C GLU A 194 -0.16 2.48 1.93
N PHE A 195 -0.17 3.06 0.72
CA PHE A 195 -0.16 2.27 -0.51
C PHE A 195 1.10 1.42 -0.65
N ILE A 196 2.26 1.96 -0.28
CA ILE A 196 3.51 1.20 -0.27
C ILE A 196 3.48 0.08 0.78
N SER A 197 2.91 0.31 1.95
CA SER A 197 2.70 -0.74 2.95
C SER A 197 1.77 -1.85 2.42
N VAL A 198 0.69 -1.49 1.71
CA VAL A 198 -0.20 -2.46 1.04
C VAL A 198 0.59 -3.34 0.06
N ILE A 199 1.41 -2.75 -0.80
CA ILE A 199 2.22 -3.48 -1.78
C ILE A 199 3.22 -4.42 -1.09
N ARG A 200 3.88 -3.95 -0.02
CA ARG A 200 4.82 -4.77 0.75
C ARG A 200 4.14 -5.96 1.42
N ASN A 201 2.98 -5.73 2.03
CA ASN A 201 2.20 -6.78 2.69
C ASN A 201 1.60 -7.78 1.68
N ALA A 202 1.32 -7.32 0.46
CA ALA A 202 0.94 -8.18 -0.66
C ALA A 202 2.12 -8.98 -1.25
N GLU A 203 3.35 -8.76 -0.79
CA GLU A 203 4.58 -9.40 -1.31
C GLU A 203 4.72 -9.26 -2.84
N LEU A 204 4.13 -8.21 -3.39
CA LEU A 204 4.26 -7.89 -4.80
C LEU A 204 5.63 -7.26 -5.02
N GLN A 205 6.39 -7.86 -5.92
CA GLN A 205 7.72 -7.39 -6.26
C GLN A 205 7.81 -7.24 -7.77
N ASN A 206 8.41 -6.13 -8.20
CA ASN A 206 8.75 -5.86 -9.59
C ASN A 206 7.58 -5.50 -10.54
N GLN A 207 6.41 -5.11 -10.02
CA GLN A 207 5.34 -4.50 -10.81
C GLN A 207 5.50 -2.98 -10.91
N LEU A 208 4.78 -2.37 -11.86
CA LEU A 208 4.52 -0.93 -11.84
C LEU A 208 3.31 -0.67 -10.94
N TYR A 209 3.46 0.16 -9.92
CA TYR A 209 2.38 0.56 -9.04
C TYR A 209 2.02 2.02 -9.25
N VAL A 210 0.72 2.31 -9.29
CA VAL A 210 0.21 3.63 -9.66
C VAL A 210 -0.87 4.04 -8.69
N ASN A 211 -0.63 5.09 -7.90
CA ASN A 211 -1.64 5.64 -6.99
C ASN A 211 -2.32 6.85 -7.65
N VAL A 212 -3.60 6.71 -8.00
CA VAL A 212 -4.32 7.71 -8.79
C VAL A 212 -4.89 8.80 -7.89
N HIS A 213 -4.68 10.05 -8.29
CA HIS A 213 -5.31 11.19 -7.66
C HIS A 213 -6.83 11.18 -7.87
N GLN A 214 -7.54 11.37 -6.77
CA GLN A 214 -8.95 11.72 -6.75
C GLN A 214 -9.05 13.25 -6.80
N ALA A 215 -10.20 13.81 -7.17
CA ALA A 215 -10.36 15.27 -7.35
C ALA A 215 -9.84 16.06 -6.13
N GLN A 216 -10.11 15.56 -4.93
CA GLN A 216 -9.70 16.20 -3.68
C GLN A 216 -8.25 15.97 -3.28
N THR A 217 -7.58 14.93 -3.79
CA THR A 217 -6.13 14.75 -3.55
C THR A 217 -5.31 15.46 -4.62
N GLN A 218 -5.91 15.74 -5.79
CA GLN A 218 -5.31 16.55 -6.85
C GLN A 218 -5.34 18.04 -6.51
N ASN A 219 -6.48 18.52 -6.01
CA ASN A 219 -6.71 19.95 -5.70
C ASN A 219 -7.20 20.15 -4.25
N PRO A 220 -6.40 19.79 -3.23
CA PRO A 220 -6.86 19.74 -1.83
C PRO A 220 -7.38 21.08 -1.29
N VAL A 221 -6.88 22.21 -1.81
CA VAL A 221 -7.28 23.56 -1.39
C VAL A 221 -8.76 23.85 -1.70
N GLU A 222 -9.32 23.27 -2.76
CA GLU A 222 -10.73 23.45 -3.12
C GLU A 222 -11.69 22.81 -2.10
N PHE A 223 -11.20 21.86 -1.30
CA PHE A 223 -12.01 21.05 -0.40
C PHE A 223 -12.00 21.55 1.05
N VAL A 224 -11.13 22.53 1.38
CA VAL A 224 -10.99 23.08 2.74
C VAL A 224 -11.61 24.48 2.90
N ASN A 225 -11.69 25.27 1.82
CA ASN A 225 -12.04 26.69 1.90
C ASN A 225 -13.55 26.95 1.92
N GLN A 226 -14.32 26.14 1.21
CA GLN A 226 -15.76 26.31 1.07
C GLN A 226 -16.46 24.97 1.15
N GLU A 227 -17.60 24.95 1.83
CA GLU A 227 -18.49 23.81 1.83
C GLU A 227 -19.22 23.72 0.49
N PHE A 228 -19.09 22.59 -0.21
CA PHE A 228 -19.82 22.35 -1.44
C PHE A 228 -21.13 21.60 -1.22
N THR A 229 -21.99 21.68 -2.23
CA THR A 229 -23.27 20.98 -2.28
C THR A 229 -23.09 19.50 -2.66
N PHE A 230 -24.11 18.69 -2.41
CA PHE A 230 -24.11 17.29 -2.83
C PHE A 230 -23.98 17.11 -4.36
N GLU A 231 -24.54 18.02 -5.18
CA GLU A 231 -24.37 17.98 -6.64
C GLU A 231 -22.94 18.26 -7.10
N GLN A 232 -22.25 19.18 -6.43
CA GLN A 232 -20.83 19.42 -6.66
C GLN A 232 -20.00 18.20 -6.26
N ALA A 233 -20.32 17.55 -5.14
CA ALA A 233 -19.67 16.31 -4.71
C ALA A 233 -19.72 15.22 -5.80
N LYS A 234 -20.91 14.97 -6.36
CA LYS A 234 -21.07 14.04 -7.50
C LYS A 234 -20.27 14.43 -8.73
N SER A 235 -20.07 15.73 -8.95
CA SER A 235 -19.26 16.22 -10.07
C SER A 235 -17.77 15.97 -9.84
N PHE A 236 -17.28 16.18 -8.62
CA PHE A 236 -15.92 15.82 -8.23
C PHE A 236 -15.67 14.31 -8.34
N ASP A 237 -16.62 13.48 -7.90
CA ASP A 237 -16.51 12.02 -8.02
C ASP A 237 -16.40 11.55 -9.48
N LYS A 238 -17.15 12.19 -10.40
CA LYS A 238 -17.01 11.92 -11.84
C LYS A 238 -15.60 12.25 -12.35
N VAL A 239 -15.00 13.34 -11.89
CA VAL A 239 -13.61 13.67 -12.22
C VAL A 239 -12.65 12.60 -11.69
N SER A 240 -12.82 12.17 -10.44
CA SER A 240 -12.01 11.09 -9.85
C SER A 240 -12.10 9.78 -10.66
N VAL A 241 -13.31 9.37 -11.07
CA VAL A 241 -13.52 8.17 -11.89
C VAL A 241 -12.94 8.34 -13.30
N ALA A 242 -13.05 9.54 -13.90
CA ALA A 242 -12.46 9.84 -15.19
C ALA A 242 -10.92 9.82 -15.14
N ASN A 243 -10.31 10.33 -14.07
CA ASN A 243 -8.86 10.24 -13.85
C ASN A 243 -8.40 8.78 -13.79
N LEU A 244 -9.11 7.94 -13.03
CA LEU A 244 -8.86 6.51 -12.96
C LEU A 244 -8.95 5.85 -14.35
N TYR A 245 -10.01 6.14 -15.11
CA TYR A 245 -10.16 5.62 -16.48
C TYR A 245 -9.03 6.06 -17.41
N LYS A 246 -8.59 7.33 -17.36
CA LYS A 246 -7.49 7.86 -18.18
C LYS A 246 -6.16 7.15 -17.88
N VAL A 247 -5.84 6.94 -16.61
CA VAL A 247 -4.63 6.22 -16.19
C VAL A 247 -4.66 4.77 -16.67
N ILE A 248 -5.77 4.06 -16.46
CA ILE A 248 -5.93 2.68 -16.93
C ILE A 248 -5.78 2.60 -18.45
N SER A 249 -6.50 3.47 -19.18
CA SER A 249 -6.49 3.50 -20.64
C SER A 249 -5.11 3.77 -21.20
N TYR A 250 -4.33 4.64 -20.55
CA TYR A 250 -2.93 4.90 -20.91
C TYR A 250 -2.11 3.61 -20.90
N PHE A 251 -2.14 2.84 -19.81
CA PHE A 251 -1.38 1.59 -19.72
C PHE A 251 -1.92 0.47 -20.61
N LYS A 252 -3.25 0.35 -20.75
CA LYS A 252 -3.87 -0.59 -21.70
C LYS A 252 -3.46 -0.28 -23.14
N SER A 253 -3.34 1.00 -23.52
CA SER A 253 -2.90 1.40 -24.87
C SER A 253 -1.44 1.02 -25.16
N GLN A 254 -0.64 0.77 -24.12
CA GLN A 254 0.73 0.26 -24.22
C GLN A 254 0.79 -1.27 -24.23
N GLY A 255 -0.35 -1.95 -24.24
CA GLY A 255 -0.43 -3.41 -24.20
C GLY A 255 -0.16 -4.03 -22.84
N LYS A 256 -0.12 -3.23 -21.76
CA LYS A 256 0.08 -3.74 -20.40
C LYS A 256 -1.18 -4.42 -19.86
N GLN A 257 -0.98 -5.34 -18.93
CA GLN A 257 -2.03 -5.88 -18.07
C GLN A 257 -2.28 -4.91 -16.92
N VAL A 258 -3.53 -4.54 -16.68
CA VAL A 258 -3.92 -3.55 -15.68
C VAL A 258 -4.86 -4.20 -14.67
N TYR A 259 -4.43 -4.17 -13.41
CA TYR A 259 -5.19 -4.64 -12.25
C TYR A 259 -5.60 -3.43 -11.43
N VAL A 260 -6.90 -3.29 -11.15
CA VAL A 260 -7.43 -2.15 -10.38
C VAL A 260 -7.65 -2.57 -8.95
N LEU A 261 -7.03 -1.85 -8.02
CA LEU A 261 -7.21 -2.01 -6.58
C LEU A 261 -8.07 -0.86 -6.05
N GLY A 262 -9.30 -1.18 -5.65
CA GLY A 262 -10.23 -0.22 -5.06
C GLY A 262 -10.52 -0.55 -3.61
N ILE A 263 -10.08 0.32 -2.70
CA ILE A 263 -10.24 0.12 -1.25
C ILE A 263 -11.20 1.16 -0.69
N SER A 264 -12.20 0.75 0.08
CA SER A 264 -13.12 1.65 0.79
C SER A 264 -13.79 2.66 -0.16
N PHE A 265 -13.55 3.98 -0.03
CA PHE A 265 -14.05 4.95 -1.02
C PHE A 265 -13.64 4.63 -2.46
N GLY A 266 -12.41 4.18 -2.68
CA GLY A 266 -11.93 3.68 -3.96
C GLY A 266 -12.66 2.43 -4.47
N ALA A 267 -13.27 1.64 -3.58
CA ALA A 267 -14.16 0.54 -3.97
C ALA A 267 -15.42 1.07 -4.68
N PHE A 268 -15.98 2.19 -4.23
CA PHE A 268 -17.10 2.85 -4.91
C PHE A 268 -16.68 3.45 -6.25
N MET A 269 -15.51 4.08 -6.31
CA MET A 269 -14.96 4.59 -7.58
C MET A 269 -14.77 3.47 -8.61
N THR A 270 -14.28 2.32 -8.16
CA THR A 270 -14.06 1.15 -9.03
C THR A 270 -15.39 0.58 -9.54
N GLN A 271 -16.43 0.53 -8.71
CA GLN A 271 -17.76 0.12 -9.14
C GLN A 271 -18.37 1.11 -10.15
N GLU A 272 -18.20 2.42 -9.94
CA GLU A 272 -18.67 3.44 -10.88
C GLU A 272 -17.89 3.40 -12.20
N LEU A 273 -16.59 3.14 -12.16
CA LEU A 273 -15.76 2.89 -13.35
C LEU A 273 -16.34 1.74 -14.17
N ILE A 274 -16.62 0.59 -13.54
CA ILE A 274 -17.23 -0.57 -14.23
C ILE A 274 -18.62 -0.22 -14.78
N ALA A 275 -19.43 0.51 -14.00
CA ALA A 275 -20.77 0.91 -14.44
C ALA A 275 -20.75 1.84 -15.65
N GLN A 276 -19.78 2.75 -15.74
CA GLN A 276 -19.68 3.73 -16.82
C GLN A 276 -18.98 3.19 -18.07
N TYR A 277 -17.89 2.43 -17.89
CA TYR A 277 -16.99 2.05 -18.98
C TYR A 277 -16.96 0.54 -19.26
N GLY A 278 -17.65 -0.26 -18.45
CA GLY A 278 -17.69 -1.72 -18.58
C GLY A 278 -16.52 -2.42 -17.90
N THR A 279 -16.60 -3.76 -17.83
CA THR A 279 -15.58 -4.58 -17.17
C THR A 279 -14.31 -4.77 -17.98
N ASP A 280 -14.30 -4.43 -19.27
CA ASP A 280 -13.16 -4.67 -20.16
C ASP A 280 -12.09 -3.57 -20.14
N VAL A 281 -12.30 -2.49 -19.36
CA VAL A 281 -11.29 -1.44 -19.22
C VAL A 281 -10.02 -1.92 -18.49
N ALA A 282 -10.13 -2.95 -17.66
CA ALA A 282 -9.01 -3.57 -16.96
C ALA A 282 -9.08 -5.10 -17.05
N ASP A 283 -7.98 -5.75 -16.67
CA ASP A 283 -7.84 -7.21 -16.72
C ASP A 283 -8.41 -7.87 -15.46
N ALA A 284 -8.29 -7.21 -14.30
CA ALA A 284 -8.95 -7.60 -13.06
C ALA A 284 -9.23 -6.41 -12.12
N TYR A 285 -10.18 -6.63 -11.20
CA TYR A 285 -10.58 -5.66 -10.17
C TYR A 285 -10.60 -6.33 -8.80
N TYR A 286 -9.91 -5.73 -7.84
CA TYR A 286 -9.99 -6.09 -6.43
C TYR A 286 -10.73 -4.97 -5.70
N ILE A 287 -11.99 -5.25 -5.37
CA ILE A 287 -12.88 -4.31 -4.69
C ILE A 287 -12.95 -4.73 -3.23
N MET A 288 -12.30 -3.97 -2.35
CA MET A 288 -12.19 -4.27 -0.94
C MET A 288 -13.02 -3.28 -0.14
N VAL A 289 -13.91 -3.80 0.70
CA VAL A 289 -14.69 -3.04 1.70
C VAL A 289 -15.46 -1.84 1.14
N GLY A 290 -16.18 -2.06 0.04
CA GLY A 290 -17.22 -1.15 -0.46
C GLY A 290 -18.63 -1.65 -0.16
N ARG A 291 -19.64 -1.01 -0.77
CA ARG A 291 -21.02 -1.51 -0.86
C ARG A 291 -21.57 -1.37 -2.27
N LEU A 292 -22.50 -2.25 -2.66
CA LEU A 292 -23.27 -2.06 -3.88
C LEU A 292 -24.40 -1.06 -3.66
N ASP A 293 -25.12 -1.19 -2.54
CA ASP A 293 -26.29 -0.36 -2.24
C ASP A 293 -26.23 0.10 -0.77
N ILE A 294 -25.53 1.22 -0.51
CA ILE A 294 -25.46 1.79 0.86
C ILE A 294 -26.87 2.09 1.39
N ASN A 295 -27.11 1.88 2.69
CA ASN A 295 -28.39 2.21 3.31
C ASN A 295 -28.77 3.70 3.05
N PRO A 296 -30.02 4.01 2.63
CA PRO A 296 -30.50 5.37 2.42
C PRO A 296 -30.28 6.32 3.59
N GLU A 297 -30.49 5.87 4.82
CA GLU A 297 -30.24 6.66 6.02
C GLU A 297 -28.77 7.13 6.09
N MET A 298 -27.83 6.25 5.73
CA MET A 298 -26.40 6.56 5.77
C MET A 298 -26.01 7.53 4.66
N TRP A 299 -26.29 7.22 3.40
CA TRP A 299 -25.83 8.09 2.31
C TRP A 299 -26.57 9.44 2.29
N ASN A 300 -27.84 9.51 2.71
CA ASN A 300 -28.55 10.79 2.88
C ASN A 300 -27.86 11.64 3.95
N ALA A 301 -27.48 11.06 5.09
CA ALA A 301 -26.77 11.79 6.12
C ALA A 301 -25.41 12.32 5.62
N PHE A 302 -24.69 11.50 4.85
CA PHE A 302 -23.43 11.89 4.20
C PHE A 302 -23.64 13.07 3.23
N SER A 303 -24.75 13.09 2.48
CA SER A 303 -25.09 14.18 1.55
C SER A 303 -25.31 15.53 2.24
N GLU A 304 -25.66 15.50 3.53
CA GLU A 304 -25.80 16.68 4.41
C GLU A 304 -24.50 17.03 5.15
N GLY A 305 -23.38 16.36 4.84
CA GLY A 305 -22.09 16.56 5.51
C GLY A 305 -21.99 15.91 6.90
N LYS A 306 -22.87 14.97 7.25
CA LYS A 306 -22.72 14.18 8.48
C LYS A 306 -21.84 12.97 8.20
N ASN A 307 -21.12 12.51 9.21
CA ASN A 307 -20.44 11.22 9.17
C ASN A 307 -21.27 10.17 9.92
N GLY A 308 -20.93 8.90 9.76
CA GLY A 308 -21.72 7.81 10.28
C GLY A 308 -20.95 6.49 10.29
N MET A 309 -21.40 5.58 11.14
CA MET A 309 -20.84 4.24 11.28
C MET A 309 -21.94 3.22 11.58
N PHE A 310 -21.69 1.98 11.22
CA PHE A 310 -22.53 0.83 11.53
C PHE A 310 -22.09 0.23 12.86
N LEU A 311 -23.00 0.23 13.84
CA LEU A 311 -22.80 -0.41 15.13
C LEU A 311 -23.46 -1.78 15.11
N HIS A 312 -22.64 -2.82 14.94
CA HIS A 312 -23.10 -4.21 14.92
C HIS A 312 -23.37 -4.74 16.32
N LYS A 313 -24.45 -5.51 16.46
CA LYS A 313 -24.81 -6.26 17.67
C LYS A 313 -24.47 -7.73 17.50
N ALA A 314 -24.50 -8.49 18.60
CA ALA A 314 -24.19 -9.92 18.61
C ALA A 314 -25.12 -10.79 17.73
N ASN A 315 -26.30 -10.29 17.35
CA ASN A 315 -27.27 -11.01 16.53
C ASN A 315 -27.28 -10.57 15.05
N ASN A 316 -26.19 -9.98 14.55
CA ASN A 316 -26.06 -9.43 13.19
C ASN A 316 -27.03 -8.28 12.86
N GLU A 317 -27.78 -7.75 13.83
CA GLU A 317 -28.43 -6.46 13.68
C GLU A 317 -27.40 -5.35 13.74
N PHE A 318 -27.67 -4.24 13.05
CA PHE A 318 -26.89 -3.03 13.17
C PHE A 318 -27.77 -1.82 13.52
N LYS A 319 -27.13 -0.79 14.07
CA LYS A 319 -27.68 0.56 14.16
C LYS A 319 -26.76 1.53 13.46
N ILE A 320 -27.31 2.54 12.81
CA ILE A 320 -26.53 3.63 12.23
C ILE A 320 -26.34 4.70 13.30
N LYS A 321 -25.08 5.05 13.58
CA LYS A 321 -24.74 6.17 14.47
C LYS A 321 -24.22 7.32 13.63
N LEU A 322 -24.98 8.41 13.60
CA LEU A 322 -24.62 9.62 12.86
C LEU A 322 -23.94 10.65 13.77
N LYS A 323 -23.01 11.40 13.19
CA LYS A 323 -22.28 12.49 13.85
C LYS A 323 -22.22 13.69 12.92
N LYS A 324 -22.61 14.87 13.42
CA LYS A 324 -22.39 16.14 12.71
C LYS A 324 -20.90 16.47 12.71
N GLN A 325 -20.39 16.89 11.56
CA GLN A 325 -19.01 17.34 11.43
C GLN A 325 -18.90 18.86 11.57
N LYS A 326 -17.90 19.30 12.32
CA LYS A 326 -17.68 20.73 12.62
C LYS A 326 -16.83 21.42 11.55
N ASP A 327 -15.89 20.69 10.97
CA ASP A 327 -14.98 21.23 9.97
C ASP A 327 -15.56 21.14 8.56
N ILE A 328 -15.22 22.11 7.71
CA ILE A 328 -15.65 22.17 6.30
C ILE A 328 -15.09 20.96 5.54
N LEU A 329 -13.81 20.63 5.74
CA LEU A 329 -13.17 19.50 5.07
C LEU A 329 -13.92 18.20 5.38
N ASP A 330 -14.17 17.91 6.65
CA ASP A 330 -14.91 16.70 7.05
C ASP A 330 -16.32 16.64 6.46
N ARG A 331 -17.06 17.77 6.44
CA ARG A 331 -18.39 17.83 5.82
C ARG A 331 -18.33 17.60 4.31
N ASN A 332 -17.29 18.09 3.67
CA ASN A 332 -17.04 17.91 2.24
C ASN A 332 -16.68 16.46 1.91
N MET A 333 -15.80 15.83 2.70
CA MET A 333 -15.47 14.42 2.57
C MET A 333 -16.71 13.53 2.74
N SER A 334 -17.55 13.80 3.75
CA SER A 334 -18.86 13.14 3.88
C SER A 334 -19.70 13.27 2.61
N LYS A 335 -19.77 14.45 1.99
CA LYS A 335 -20.54 14.63 0.75
C LYS A 335 -19.96 13.88 -0.45
N LEU A 336 -18.64 13.76 -0.58
CA LEU A 336 -18.00 12.90 -1.59
C LEU A 336 -18.36 11.42 -1.37
N ALA A 337 -18.32 10.96 -0.12
CA ALA A 337 -18.74 9.60 0.21
C ALA A 337 -20.20 9.34 -0.23
N ALA A 338 -21.09 10.32 -0.05
CA ALA A 338 -22.45 10.25 -0.58
C ALA A 338 -22.51 10.29 -2.11
N GLY A 339 -21.62 11.05 -2.77
CA GLY A 339 -21.67 11.29 -4.22
C GLY A 339 -21.49 10.00 -5.04
N LEU A 340 -20.75 9.02 -4.51
CA LEU A 340 -20.75 7.65 -5.03
C LEU A 340 -21.66 6.70 -4.25
N GLY A 341 -21.84 6.93 -2.95
CA GLY A 341 -22.62 6.07 -2.07
C GLY A 341 -24.14 6.09 -2.31
N HIS A 342 -24.67 7.16 -2.91
CA HIS A 342 -26.09 7.27 -3.26
C HIS A 342 -26.48 6.34 -4.43
N ASN A 343 -25.50 5.86 -5.19
CA ASN A 343 -25.75 4.99 -6.31
C ASN A 343 -26.28 3.64 -5.84
N ARG A 344 -27.14 3.05 -6.67
CA ARG A 344 -27.58 1.66 -6.52
C ARG A 344 -26.80 0.80 -7.51
N TYR A 345 -25.64 0.28 -7.13
CA TYR A 345 -24.79 -0.47 -8.05
C TYR A 345 -25.42 -1.78 -8.48
N THR A 346 -26.31 -2.39 -7.70
CA THR A 346 -27.12 -3.53 -8.19
C THR A 346 -27.99 -3.15 -9.39
N SER A 347 -28.42 -1.89 -9.47
CA SER A 347 -29.19 -1.36 -10.60
C SER A 347 -28.28 -0.89 -11.73
N LYS A 348 -27.22 -0.13 -11.44
CA LYS A 348 -26.28 0.38 -12.46
C LYS A 348 -25.53 -0.74 -13.18
N LEU A 349 -25.11 -1.78 -12.45
CA LEU A 349 -24.39 -2.92 -13.01
C LEU A 349 -25.32 -4.00 -13.56
N LYS A 350 -26.64 -3.75 -13.62
CA LYS A 350 -27.62 -4.75 -14.10
C LYS A 350 -27.31 -5.25 -15.50
N ALA A 351 -26.85 -4.36 -16.39
CA ALA A 351 -26.47 -4.68 -17.77
C ALA A 351 -25.12 -5.42 -17.87
N CYS A 352 -24.26 -5.34 -16.85
CA CYS A 352 -23.01 -6.09 -16.79
C CYS A 352 -23.31 -7.55 -16.46
N LYS A 353 -23.47 -8.38 -17.51
CA LYS A 353 -23.81 -9.81 -17.36
C LYS A 353 -22.66 -10.66 -16.82
N ASN A 354 -21.42 -10.18 -16.93
CA ASN A 354 -20.24 -10.90 -16.50
C ASN A 354 -19.30 -9.98 -15.71
N LEU A 355 -19.08 -10.34 -14.45
CA LEU A 355 -18.16 -9.74 -13.49
C LEU A 355 -17.07 -10.75 -13.10
N SER A 356 -16.73 -11.73 -13.94
CA SER A 356 -15.70 -12.74 -13.65
C SER A 356 -14.30 -12.19 -13.38
N LYS A 357 -14.04 -10.95 -13.80
CA LYS A 357 -12.80 -10.19 -13.52
C LYS A 357 -12.80 -9.51 -12.14
N VAL A 358 -13.92 -9.56 -11.41
CA VAL A 358 -14.10 -8.88 -10.13
C VAL A 358 -13.90 -9.87 -8.98
N THR A 359 -12.95 -9.56 -8.12
CA THR A 359 -12.86 -10.10 -6.76
C THR A 359 -13.38 -9.05 -5.78
N TYR A 360 -14.41 -9.40 -5.02
CA TYR A 360 -15.04 -8.53 -4.04
C TYR A 360 -14.81 -9.09 -2.63
N VAL A 361 -14.20 -8.30 -1.75
CA VAL A 361 -13.88 -8.68 -0.37
C VAL A 361 -14.62 -7.76 0.59
N PHE A 362 -15.32 -8.32 1.58
CA PHE A 362 -16.04 -7.54 2.59
C PHE A 362 -16.01 -8.21 3.97
N GLY A 363 -16.10 -7.39 5.01
CA GLY A 363 -16.28 -7.85 6.39
C GLY A 363 -17.77 -7.96 6.75
N THR A 364 -18.18 -9.04 7.42
CA THR A 364 -19.59 -9.20 7.82
C THR A 364 -20.01 -8.25 8.95
N THR A 365 -19.05 -7.62 9.62
CA THR A 365 -19.26 -6.61 10.66
C THR A 365 -18.54 -5.30 10.33
N ASP A 366 -18.40 -4.98 9.04
CA ASP A 366 -17.80 -3.72 8.58
C ASP A 366 -18.54 -2.52 9.18
N GLU A 367 -17.82 -1.73 9.97
CA GLU A 367 -18.33 -0.62 10.75
C GLU A 367 -18.36 0.71 9.96
N GLN A 368 -17.65 0.80 8.84
CA GLN A 368 -17.52 2.04 8.07
C GLN A 368 -18.58 2.13 6.97
N VAL A 369 -18.69 1.07 6.15
CA VAL A 369 -19.61 1.03 5.00
C VAL A 369 -20.72 0.00 5.18
N GLY A 370 -20.64 -0.84 6.21
CA GLY A 370 -21.58 -1.93 6.44
C GLY A 370 -21.24 -3.17 5.62
N SER A 371 -21.85 -4.30 5.97
CA SER A 371 -21.70 -5.55 5.20
C SER A 371 -22.58 -5.54 3.95
N LEU A 372 -22.18 -6.29 2.91
CA LEU A 372 -23.10 -6.71 1.86
C LEU A 372 -24.25 -7.54 2.46
N ASN A 373 -25.46 -7.32 1.95
CA ASN A 373 -26.60 -8.20 2.26
C ASN A 373 -26.69 -9.38 1.29
N GLU A 374 -27.57 -10.34 1.58
CA GLU A 374 -27.75 -11.56 0.77
C GLU A 374 -28.07 -11.27 -0.70
N LYS A 375 -28.87 -10.25 -0.99
CA LYS A 375 -29.22 -9.87 -2.38
C LYS A 375 -28.01 -9.29 -3.12
N GLU A 376 -27.19 -8.49 -2.45
CA GLU A 376 -25.94 -7.96 -3.03
C GLU A 376 -24.93 -9.08 -3.31
N VAL A 377 -24.77 -10.02 -2.37
CA VAL A 377 -23.89 -11.20 -2.55
C VAL A 377 -24.39 -12.08 -3.70
N GLN A 378 -25.69 -12.36 -3.74
CA GLN A 378 -26.30 -13.14 -4.81
C GLN A 378 -26.12 -12.46 -6.17
N PHE A 379 -26.35 -11.16 -6.24
CA PHE A 379 -26.17 -10.36 -7.46
C PHE A 379 -24.76 -10.51 -8.06
N LEU A 380 -23.72 -10.47 -7.20
CA LEU A 380 -22.33 -10.63 -7.60
C LEU A 380 -22.03 -12.07 -8.07
N LYS A 381 -22.46 -13.07 -7.31
CA LYS A 381 -22.22 -14.49 -7.62
C LYS A 381 -22.91 -14.91 -8.92
N GLU A 382 -24.15 -14.48 -9.16
CA GLU A 382 -24.87 -14.73 -10.42
C GLU A 382 -24.15 -14.15 -11.64
N ARG A 383 -23.38 -13.07 -11.42
CA ARG A 383 -22.53 -12.43 -12.44
C ARG A 383 -21.10 -12.96 -12.42
N LYS A 384 -20.84 -14.09 -11.75
CA LYS A 384 -19.54 -14.78 -11.72
C LYS A 384 -18.41 -14.01 -11.01
N ALA A 385 -18.70 -12.97 -10.24
CA ALA A 385 -17.68 -12.34 -9.41
C ALA A 385 -17.20 -13.32 -8.32
N LYS A 386 -15.91 -13.28 -7.98
CA LYS A 386 -15.37 -13.97 -6.81
C LYS A 386 -15.72 -13.14 -5.58
N VAL A 387 -16.52 -13.69 -4.67
CA VAL A 387 -16.99 -12.97 -3.46
C VAL A 387 -16.41 -13.63 -2.22
N ILE A 388 -15.68 -12.86 -1.42
CA ILE A 388 -15.01 -13.31 -0.20
C ILE A 388 -15.57 -12.52 0.98
N SER A 389 -16.17 -13.26 1.91
CA SER A 389 -16.67 -12.73 3.17
C SER A 389 -15.70 -13.06 4.30
N VAL A 390 -15.27 -12.05 5.05
CA VAL A 390 -14.51 -12.24 6.28
C VAL A 390 -15.49 -12.33 7.44
N ASP A 391 -15.63 -13.53 8.02
CA ASP A 391 -16.54 -13.77 9.14
C ASP A 391 -16.14 -12.94 10.36
N LYS A 392 -17.11 -12.21 10.93
CA LYS A 392 -16.91 -11.19 11.97
C LYS A 392 -15.81 -10.19 11.60
N GLY A 393 -15.58 -10.00 10.30
CA GLY A 393 -14.57 -9.10 9.78
C GLY A 393 -15.01 -7.65 9.92
N THR A 394 -14.12 -6.81 10.42
CA THR A 394 -14.25 -5.35 10.42
C THR A 394 -13.78 -4.79 9.08
N HIS A 395 -13.86 -3.48 8.90
CA HIS A 395 -13.33 -2.81 7.71
C HIS A 395 -11.85 -3.16 7.48
N ASN A 396 -11.02 -3.00 8.52
CA ASN A 396 -9.58 -3.25 8.39
C ASN A 396 -9.23 -4.72 8.22
N SER A 397 -9.91 -5.66 8.90
CA SER A 397 -9.59 -7.08 8.75
C SER A 397 -9.95 -7.62 7.37
N ALA A 398 -11.01 -7.09 6.75
CA ALA A 398 -11.38 -7.41 5.37
C ALA A 398 -10.41 -6.81 4.34
N ILE A 399 -9.89 -5.60 4.56
CA ILE A 399 -8.78 -5.05 3.76
C ILE A 399 -7.57 -5.98 3.84
N ASN A 400 -7.15 -6.35 5.05
CA ASN A 400 -5.99 -7.22 5.24
C ASN A 400 -6.16 -8.59 4.55
N GLU A 401 -7.36 -9.16 4.58
CA GLU A 401 -7.64 -10.40 3.85
C GLU A 401 -7.59 -10.18 2.33
N GLY A 402 -8.12 -9.05 1.84
CA GLY A 402 -8.03 -8.70 0.42
C GLY A 402 -6.58 -8.53 -0.06
N ILE A 403 -5.72 -7.90 0.74
CA ILE A 403 -4.29 -7.71 0.42
C ILE A 403 -3.59 -9.05 0.25
N LYS A 404 -3.91 -10.07 1.06
CA LYS A 404 -3.31 -11.41 0.91
C LYS A 404 -3.61 -12.04 -0.44
N LEU A 405 -4.78 -11.74 -1.04
CA LEU A 405 -5.16 -12.27 -2.35
C LEU A 405 -4.35 -11.66 -3.49
N LEU A 406 -3.76 -10.49 -3.28
CA LEU A 406 -2.94 -9.85 -4.30
C LEU A 406 -1.65 -10.65 -4.54
N LYS A 407 -1.20 -11.47 -3.58
CA LYS A 407 -0.03 -12.36 -3.74
C LYS A 407 -0.15 -13.26 -4.97
N ASP A 408 -1.37 -13.64 -5.34
CA ASP A 408 -1.64 -14.54 -6.45
C ASP A 408 -1.48 -13.88 -7.82
N ILE A 409 -1.39 -12.55 -7.91
CA ILE A 409 -1.19 -11.83 -9.18
C ILE A 409 0.08 -12.31 -9.90
N ASN A 410 1.14 -12.63 -9.15
CA ASN A 410 2.39 -13.16 -9.70
C ASN A 410 2.27 -14.61 -10.21
N ASN A 411 1.23 -15.32 -9.79
CA ASN A 411 1.01 -16.74 -10.10
C ASN A 411 -0.09 -16.94 -11.15
N GLU A 412 -0.79 -15.89 -11.59
CA GLU A 412 -1.74 -16.02 -12.68
C GLU A 412 -0.99 -16.36 -13.98
N PRO A 413 -1.29 -17.50 -14.63
CA PRO A 413 -0.59 -17.86 -15.85
C PRO A 413 -0.77 -16.75 -16.87
N ASN A 414 0.35 -16.19 -17.33
CA ASN A 414 0.43 -15.25 -18.44
C ASN A 414 -0.26 -15.87 -19.67
N ASN A 415 -1.58 -15.66 -19.79
CA ASN A 415 -2.36 -16.06 -20.95
C ASN A 415 -2.16 -15.06 -22.11
N SER A 416 -0.90 -14.66 -22.33
CA SER A 416 -0.45 -13.79 -23.41
C SER A 416 -0.46 -14.48 -24.79
N ASN A 417 -0.89 -15.74 -24.86
CA ASN A 417 -1.11 -16.46 -26.13
C ASN A 417 -2.53 -16.36 -26.71
N SER A 418 -3.37 -15.42 -26.24
CA SER A 418 -4.60 -15.09 -26.97
C SER A 418 -4.29 -14.13 -28.14
N SER A 419 -3.90 -14.70 -29.28
CA SER A 419 -3.70 -14.02 -30.57
C SER A 419 -4.96 -13.36 -31.16
N TRP A 420 -6.03 -13.19 -30.38
CA TRP A 420 -7.35 -12.73 -30.82
C TRP A 420 -7.66 -11.26 -30.55
N LEU A 421 -6.74 -10.48 -29.94
CA LEU A 421 -6.99 -9.07 -29.61
C LEU A 421 -6.15 -8.04 -30.40
N ARG A 422 -5.39 -8.44 -31.42
CA ARG A 422 -4.65 -7.49 -32.29
C ARG A 422 -5.43 -6.88 -33.46
N SER A 423 -6.77 -7.02 -33.51
CA SER A 423 -7.58 -6.33 -34.51
C SER A 423 -8.81 -5.68 -33.89
N ARG A 424 -8.65 -4.44 -33.41
CA ARG A 424 -9.64 -3.34 -33.40
C ARG A 424 -9.07 -2.14 -32.65
N SER A 425 -8.12 -1.45 -33.25
CA SER A 425 -7.88 -0.04 -32.93
C SER A 425 -9.03 0.77 -33.56
N ASN A 426 -10.06 1.09 -32.79
CA ASN A 426 -11.08 2.05 -33.19
C ASN A 426 -10.66 3.46 -32.71
N PRO A 427 -10.35 4.43 -33.58
CA PRO A 427 -9.73 5.69 -33.16
C PRO A 427 -10.68 6.78 -32.60
N GLU A 428 -11.97 6.53 -32.41
CA GLU A 428 -12.95 7.63 -32.27
C GLU A 428 -13.29 8.14 -30.85
N PHE A 429 -12.51 7.81 -29.80
CA PHE A 429 -12.76 8.37 -28.46
C PHE A 429 -11.51 9.04 -27.88
N MET A 430 -11.13 10.20 -28.44
CA MET A 430 -10.26 11.17 -27.77
C MET A 430 -10.61 12.62 -28.16
N GLN A 431 -11.86 13.03 -27.96
CA GLN A 431 -12.21 14.43 -27.72
C GLN A 431 -13.37 14.52 -26.73
N LEU A 432 -13.06 14.53 -25.44
CA LEU A 432 -13.82 15.16 -24.36
C LEU A 432 -12.86 15.53 -23.21
#